data_AF-A0A9Q3QCC2-F1
#
_entry.id   AF-A0A9Q3QCC2-F1
#
_cell.length_a   1.000
_cell.length_b   1.000
_cell.length_c   1.000
_cell.angle_alpha   90.00
_cell.angle_beta   90.00
_cell.angle_gamma   90.00
#
_symmetry.space_group_name_H-M   'P 1'
#
loop_
_entity.id
_entity.type
_entity.pdbx_description
1 polymer ?
#
loop_
_entity_poly.entity_id
_entity_poly.type
_entity_poly.pdbx_seq_one_letter_code
_entity_poly.pdbx_strand_id
1 'polypeptide(L)'
;MVFSSFNSLSTNTALGGLLADDMGLGKTIQAIALIGTSKVQLITNLQSFISTIIIFPPRLITNWQSEISKHAQAGALQAKIYHGPNHHSLSKDNILQCDIIITSYNTITQEFKQTNTSTSLIFKINWHCIILDEAQ
;
A
#
# COMPACT_ATOMS: atom_id res chain seq x y z
N MET A 1 0.25 0.71 -13.31
CA MET A 1 0.28 1.00 -11.86
C MET A 1 -0.51 2.27 -11.61
N VAL A 2 -1.58 2.21 -10.80
CA VAL A 2 -2.39 3.39 -10.45
C VAL A 2 -2.03 3.83 -9.05
N PHE A 3 -1.87 5.13 -8.83
CA PHE A 3 -1.61 5.74 -7.54
C PHE A 3 -2.76 6.67 -7.16
N SER A 4 -3.16 6.66 -5.89
CA SER A 4 -3.91 7.76 -5.29
C SER A 4 -3.21 8.20 -4.01
N SER A 5 -2.82 9.47 -3.90
CA SER A 5 -2.27 10.05 -2.67
C SER A 5 -3.22 11.11 -2.11
N PHE A 6 -3.46 11.07 -0.80
CA PHE A 6 -4.26 12.07 -0.11
C PHE A 6 -3.34 13.10 0.55
N ASN A 7 -3.31 14.32 0.01
CA ASN A 7 -2.67 15.47 0.64
C ASN A 7 -3.70 16.28 1.44
N SER A 8 -3.39 16.58 2.71
CA SER A 8 -4.25 17.38 3.58
C SER A 8 -4.02 18.89 3.48
N LEU A 9 -3.27 19.37 2.47
CA LEU A 9 -2.94 20.79 2.29
C LEU A 9 -3.90 21.43 1.27
N SER A 10 -4.96 22.05 1.82
CA SER A 10 -5.82 23.14 1.28
C SER A 10 -6.44 23.05 -0.12
N THR A 11 -6.23 21.99 -0.90
CA THR A 11 -6.99 21.74 -2.14
C THR A 11 -7.71 20.41 -2.02
N ASN A 12 -9.03 20.43 -2.22
CA ASN A 12 -9.94 19.28 -2.07
C ASN A 12 -9.78 18.25 -3.20
N THR A 13 -8.57 18.08 -3.73
CA THR A 13 -8.24 17.23 -4.87
C THR A 13 -7.18 16.24 -4.44
N ALA A 14 -7.57 14.97 -4.27
CA ALA A 14 -6.60 13.89 -4.16
C ALA A 14 -5.81 13.83 -5.48
N LEU A 15 -4.50 14.06 -5.42
CA LEU A 15 -3.62 13.96 -6.57
C LEU A 15 -3.22 12.49 -6.71
N GLY A 16 -3.84 11.82 -7.66
CA GLY A 16 -3.47 10.49 -8.11
C GLY A 16 -2.84 10.52 -9.51
N GLY A 17 -2.46 9.35 -10.02
CA GLY A 17 -1.90 9.22 -11.36
C GLY A 17 -1.94 7.79 -11.88
N LEU A 18 -1.95 7.66 -13.21
CA LEU A 18 -1.78 6.40 -13.90
C LEU A 18 -0.35 6.34 -14.43
N LEU A 19 0.39 5.33 -14.00
CA LEU A 19 1.72 5.02 -14.49
C LEU A 19 1.63 3.76 -15.37
N ALA A 20 1.59 3.98 -16.68
CA ALA A 20 1.33 2.99 -17.72
C ALA A 20 2.56 2.72 -18.60
N ASP A 21 3.76 2.87 -18.02
CA ASP A 21 5.01 2.59 -18.72
C ASP A 21 5.13 1.11 -19.09
N ASP A 22 5.94 0.81 -20.11
CA ASP A 22 6.25 -0.56 -20.52
C ASP A 22 6.81 -1.42 -19.38
N MET A 23 6.63 -2.74 -19.50
CA MET A 23 7.22 -3.71 -18.58
C MET A 23 8.74 -3.58 -18.56
N GLY A 24 9.35 -3.56 -17.37
CA GLY A 24 10.81 -3.46 -17.22
C GLY A 24 11.38 -2.05 -17.02
N LEU A 25 10.56 -0.99 -17.15
CA LEU A 25 11.01 0.40 -16.94
C LEU A 25 11.14 0.83 -15.45
N GLY A 26 11.08 -0.13 -14.52
CA GLY A 26 11.31 0.16 -13.11
C GLY A 26 10.12 0.80 -12.37
N LYS A 27 8.89 0.57 -12.81
CA LYS A 27 7.67 1.07 -12.13
C LYS A 27 7.65 0.72 -10.63
N THR A 28 8.08 -0.48 -10.28
CA THR A 28 8.15 -0.96 -8.90
C THR A 28 9.17 -0.17 -8.06
N ILE A 29 10.38 0.07 -8.56
CA ILE A 29 11.39 0.86 -7.84
C ILE A 29 10.94 2.32 -7.68
N GLN A 30 10.29 2.89 -8.70
CA GLN A 30 9.70 4.23 -8.62
C GLN A 30 8.63 4.31 -7.52
N ALA A 31 7.76 3.30 -7.41
CA ALA A 31 6.78 3.23 -6.33
C ALA A 31 7.42 3.08 -4.95
N ILE A 32 8.45 2.24 -4.80
CA ILE A 32 9.19 2.10 -3.53
C ILE A 32 9.84 3.44 -3.14
N ALA A 33 10.46 4.13 -4.10
CA ALA A 33 11.04 5.45 -3.87
C ALA A 33 9.97 6.47 -3.43
N LEU A 34 8.81 6.48 -4.09
CA LEU A 34 7.69 7.36 -3.73
C LEU A 34 7.21 7.12 -2.29
N ILE A 35 7.06 5.86 -1.87
CA ILE A 35 6.66 5.51 -0.50
C ILE A 35 7.72 6.00 0.49
N GLY A 36 9.01 5.76 0.20
CA GLY A 36 10.12 6.22 1.04
C GLY A 36 10.16 7.74 1.19
N THR A 37 10.01 8.49 0.10
CA THR A 37 9.97 9.96 0.15
C THR A 37 8.75 10.47 0.91
N SER A 38 7.58 9.87 0.69
CA SER A 38 6.34 10.23 1.40
C SER A 38 6.50 9.99 2.90
N LYS A 39 7.12 8.87 3.30
CA LYS A 39 7.42 8.57 4.70
C LYS A 39 8.26 9.67 5.36
N VAL A 40 9.36 10.08 4.72
CA VAL A 40 10.22 11.14 5.24
C VAL A 40 9.44 12.45 5.40
N GLN A 41 8.66 12.84 4.39
CA GLN A 41 7.86 14.07 4.42
C GLN A 41 6.80 14.06 5.52
N LEU A 42 6.14 12.93 5.74
CA LEU A 42 5.10 12.79 6.77
C LEU A 42 5.70 12.84 8.17
N ILE A 43 6.86 12.19 8.40
CA ILE A 43 7.61 12.27 9.65
C ILE A 43 8.01 13.72 9.93
N THR A 44 8.53 14.44 8.92
CA THR A 44 8.91 15.86 9.08
C THR A 44 7.72 16.76 9.39
N ASN A 45 6.53 16.42 8.92
CA ASN A 45 5.30 17.17 9.15
C ASN A 45 4.52 16.70 10.40
N LEU A 46 5.11 15.83 11.23
CA LEU A 46 4.50 15.26 12.44
C LEU A 46 3.16 14.54 12.16
N GLN A 47 2.99 13.99 10.96
CA GLN A 47 1.81 13.19 10.62
C GLN A 47 2.02 11.74 11.04
N SER A 48 1.04 11.19 11.75
CA SER A 48 1.16 9.93 12.50
C SER A 48 0.87 8.66 11.69
N PHE A 49 0.43 8.77 10.42
CA PHE A 49 -0.04 7.61 9.65
C PHE A 49 0.59 7.57 8.25
N ILE A 50 1.40 6.54 7.98
CA ILE A 50 2.17 6.36 6.73
C ILE A 50 1.81 5.02 6.09
N SER A 51 0.54 4.62 6.15
CA SER A 51 0.16 3.32 5.61
C SER A 51 -0.16 3.43 4.12
N THR A 52 0.69 2.82 3.30
CA THR A 52 0.43 2.56 1.87
C THR A 52 -0.11 1.15 1.70
N ILE A 53 -1.18 0.98 0.93
CA ILE A 53 -1.68 -0.34 0.53
C ILE A 53 -1.33 -0.61 -0.92
N ILE A 54 -0.71 -1.76 -1.16
CA ILE A 54 -0.38 -2.26 -2.50
C ILE A 54 -1.30 -3.43 -2.80
N ILE A 55 -2.10 -3.31 -3.86
CA ILE A 55 -3.02 -4.32 -4.34
C ILE A 55 -2.48 -4.83 -5.67
N PHE A 56 -2.30 -6.14 -5.78
CA PHE A 56 -1.68 -6.76 -6.95
C PHE A 56 -2.33 -8.14 -7.25
N PRO A 57 -2.12 -8.70 -8.45
CA PRO A 57 -2.63 -10.03 -8.76
C PRO A 57 -1.85 -11.13 -8.01
N PRO A 58 -2.48 -12.19 -7.49
CA PRO A 58 -1.87 -13.18 -6.59
C PRO A 58 -0.59 -13.87 -7.09
N ARG A 59 -0.30 -13.82 -8.39
CA ARG A 59 0.88 -14.45 -8.99
C ARG A 59 2.20 -13.72 -8.67
N LEU A 60 2.16 -12.54 -8.03
CA LEU A 60 3.33 -11.67 -7.80
C LEU A 60 3.65 -11.41 -6.31
N ILE A 61 3.09 -12.19 -5.36
CA ILE A 61 3.21 -11.93 -3.90
C ILE A 61 4.68 -11.86 -3.44
N THR A 62 5.51 -12.76 -3.95
CA THR A 62 6.93 -12.87 -3.57
C THR A 62 7.80 -11.75 -4.15
N ASN A 63 7.29 -10.98 -5.12
CA ASN A 63 8.10 -9.99 -5.82
C ASN A 63 8.21 -8.69 -5.00
N TRP A 64 7.13 -8.18 -4.42
CA TRP A 64 7.16 -6.89 -3.72
C TRP A 64 8.04 -6.88 -2.48
N GLN A 65 7.98 -7.92 -1.64
CA GLN A 65 8.88 -8.00 -0.47
C GLN A 65 10.35 -8.05 -0.89
N SER A 66 10.68 -8.84 -1.91
CA SER A 66 12.02 -8.94 -2.47
C SER A 66 12.50 -7.59 -3.03
N GLU A 67 11.66 -6.91 -3.80
CA GLU A 67 11.95 -5.62 -4.41
C GLU A 67 12.14 -4.52 -3.35
N ILE A 68 11.34 -4.53 -2.28
CA ILE A 68 11.52 -3.63 -1.13
C ILE A 68 12.86 -3.91 -0.44
N SER A 69 13.17 -5.18 -0.15
CA SER A 69 14.46 -5.53 0.48
C SER A 69 15.67 -5.22 -0.39
N LYS A 70 15.51 -5.24 -1.72
CA LYS A 70 16.57 -4.93 -2.69
C LYS A 70 16.82 -3.43 -2.83
N HIS A 71 15.77 -2.61 -2.78
CA HIS A 71 15.85 -1.18 -3.11
C HIS A 71 15.73 -0.23 -1.92
N ALA A 72 15.31 -0.73 -0.75
CA ALA A 72 15.28 0.04 0.50
C ALA A 72 16.34 -0.46 1.49
N GLN A 73 16.87 0.45 2.30
CA GLN A 73 17.75 0.06 3.40
C GLN A 73 17.01 -0.83 4.40
N ALA A 74 17.72 -1.74 5.05
CA ALA A 74 17.14 -2.63 6.05
C ALA A 74 16.44 -1.82 7.15
N GLY A 75 15.15 -2.10 7.36
CA GLY A 75 14.32 -1.40 8.35
C GLY A 75 13.79 -0.02 7.92
N ALA A 76 14.16 0.50 6.75
CA ALA A 76 13.68 1.79 6.26
C ALA A 76 12.18 1.75 5.90
N LEU A 77 11.70 0.63 5.35
CA LEU A 77 10.30 0.40 5.04
C LEU A 77 9.83 -0.93 5.65
N GLN A 78 8.85 -0.88 6.54
CA GLN A 78 8.23 -2.04 7.15
C GLN A 78 7.02 -2.46 6.33
N ALA A 79 7.14 -3.62 5.68
CA ALA A 79 6.09 -4.20 4.86
C ALA A 79 5.49 -5.46 5.51
N LYS A 80 4.17 -5.58 5.52
CA LYS A 80 3.45 -6.79 5.95
C LYS A 80 2.51 -7.29 4.87
N ILE A 81 2.38 -8.61 4.78
CA ILE A 81 1.42 -9.27 3.88
C ILE A 81 0.07 -9.39 4.59
N TYR A 82 -0.96 -8.83 3.97
CA TYR A 82 -2.36 -9.00 4.31
C TYR A 82 -3.02 -9.89 3.24
N HIS A 83 -2.70 -11.18 3.26
CA HIS A 83 -3.21 -12.17 2.31
C HIS A 83 -3.27 -13.57 2.95
N GLY A 84 -4.07 -14.46 2.36
CA GLY A 84 -4.17 -15.86 2.78
C GLY A 84 -4.93 -16.05 4.10
N PRO A 85 -5.00 -17.28 4.63
CA PRO A 85 -5.84 -17.61 5.80
C PRO A 85 -5.48 -16.82 7.07
N ASN A 86 -4.25 -16.31 7.16
CA ASN A 86 -3.75 -15.62 8.34
C ASN A 86 -3.94 -14.09 8.29
N HIS A 87 -4.55 -13.52 7.25
CA HIS A 87 -4.72 -12.05 7.18
C HIS A 87 -5.54 -11.48 8.35
N HIS A 88 -6.47 -12.25 8.92
CA HIS A 88 -7.24 -11.87 10.11
C HIS A 88 -6.40 -11.78 11.40
N SER A 89 -5.14 -12.24 11.40
CA SER A 89 -4.23 -12.12 12.55
C SER A 89 -3.65 -10.72 12.75
N LEU A 90 -3.74 -9.85 11.74
CA LEU A 90 -3.22 -8.48 11.83
C LEU A 90 -4.25 -7.57 12.50
N SER A 91 -3.90 -6.99 13.64
CA SER A 91 -4.72 -5.97 14.29
C SER A 91 -4.62 -4.63 13.56
N LYS A 92 -5.57 -3.72 13.84
CA LYS A 92 -5.52 -2.33 13.33
C LYS A 92 -4.19 -1.66 13.71
N ASP A 93 -3.73 -1.82 14.94
CA ASP A 93 -2.49 -1.22 15.41
C ASP A 93 -1.27 -1.79 14.68
N ASN A 94 -1.29 -3.09 14.39
CA ASN A 94 -0.22 -3.71 13.61
C ASN A 94 -0.14 -3.18 12.19
N ILE A 95 -1.27 -2.78 11.60
CA ILE A 95 -1.31 -2.18 10.26
C ILE A 95 -0.82 -0.73 10.31
N LEU A 96 -1.28 0.06 11.27
CA LEU A 96 -0.89 1.47 11.40
C LEU A 96 0.59 1.67 11.74
N GLN A 97 1.23 0.66 12.33
CA GLN A 97 2.68 0.64 12.57
C GLN A 97 3.51 0.27 11.33
N CYS A 98 2.87 -0.15 10.23
CA CYS A 98 3.56 -0.51 8.99
C CYS A 98 3.52 0.63 7.98
N ASP A 99 4.59 0.72 7.20
CA ASP A 99 4.67 1.65 6.07
C ASP A 99 3.92 1.09 4.86
N ILE A 100 3.94 -0.24 4.68
CA ILE A 100 3.38 -0.92 3.52
C ILE A 100 2.55 -2.12 3.94
N ILE A 101 1.32 -2.18 3.44
CA ILE A 101 0.48 -3.38 3.46
C ILE A 101 0.34 -3.93 2.05
N ILE A 102 0.68 -5.21 1.89
CA ILE A 102 0.70 -5.91 0.61
C ILE A 102 -0.50 -6.88 0.60
N THR A 103 -1.45 -6.70 -0.31
CA THR A 103 -2.65 -7.55 -0.42
C THR A 103 -3.01 -7.86 -1.87
N SER A 104 -3.92 -8.82 -2.08
CA SER A 104 -4.36 -9.21 -3.42
C SER A 104 -5.77 -8.70 -3.74
N TYR A 105 -6.07 -8.53 -5.03
CA TYR A 105 -7.44 -8.23 -5.48
C TYR A 105 -8.47 -9.24 -4.95
N ASN A 106 -8.11 -10.52 -4.87
CA ASN A 106 -8.99 -11.56 -4.33
C ASN A 106 -9.31 -11.32 -2.85
N THR A 107 -8.30 -10.95 -2.05
CA THR A 107 -8.48 -10.64 -0.62
C THR A 107 -9.38 -9.42 -0.44
N ILE A 108 -9.13 -8.33 -1.18
CA ILE A 108 -9.98 -7.13 -1.16
C ILE A 108 -11.42 -7.47 -1.53
N THR A 109 -11.61 -8.29 -2.58
CA THR A 109 -12.95 -8.70 -3.03
C THR A 109 -13.68 -9.55 -2.00
N GLN A 110 -12.96 -10.45 -1.31
CA GLN A 110 -13.53 -11.29 -0.25
C GLN A 110 -13.94 -10.45 0.96
N GLU A 111 -13.04 -9.57 1.41
CA GLU A 111 -13.30 -8.62 2.50
C GLU A 111 -14.49 -7.69 2.18
N PHE A 112 -14.66 -7.31 0.91
CA PHE A 112 -15.79 -6.48 0.47
C PHE A 112 -17.13 -7.24 0.45
N LYS A 113 -17.10 -8.53 0.08
CA LYS A 113 -18.30 -9.38 -0.02
C LYS A 113 -18.82 -9.87 1.33
N GLN A 114 -18.00 -9.86 2.36
CA GLN A 114 -18.46 -10.17 3.72
C GLN A 114 -19.53 -9.14 4.11
N THR A 115 -20.75 -9.62 4.39
CA THR A 115 -21.98 -8.82 4.57
C THR A 115 -21.93 -7.81 5.71
N ASN A 116 -20.86 -7.85 6.52
CA ASN A 116 -20.48 -6.82 7.47
C ASN A 116 -19.22 -6.10 6.96
N THR A 117 -19.32 -5.26 5.94
CA THR A 117 -18.23 -4.33 5.55
C THR A 117 -17.75 -3.51 6.75
N SER A 118 -18.64 -3.30 7.73
CA SER A 118 -18.40 -2.76 9.07
C SER A 118 -17.42 -3.55 9.95
N THR A 119 -16.95 -4.74 9.57
CA THR A 119 -15.95 -5.51 10.34
C THR A 119 -14.59 -5.58 9.69
N SER A 120 -14.50 -5.36 8.37
CA SER A 120 -13.23 -5.46 7.66
C SER A 120 -12.27 -4.35 8.07
N LEU A 121 -11.07 -4.73 8.51
CA LEU A 121 -10.05 -3.78 8.96
C LEU A 121 -9.51 -2.94 7.81
N ILE A 122 -9.34 -3.53 6.62
CA ILE A 122 -8.71 -2.88 5.48
C ILE A 122 -9.53 -1.69 4.95
N PHE A 123 -10.86 -1.75 5.10
CA PHE A 123 -11.79 -0.68 4.69
C PHE A 123 -12.03 0.38 5.77
N LYS A 124 -11.53 0.18 7.00
CA LYS A 124 -11.63 1.15 8.12
C LYS A 124 -10.40 2.04 8.26
N ILE A 125 -9.37 1.77 7.48
CA ILE A 125 -8.09 2.45 7.55
C ILE A 125 -8.08 3.52 6.48
N ASN A 126 -7.70 4.73 6.88
CA ASN A 126 -7.43 5.82 5.96
C ASN A 126 -6.02 5.60 5.41
N TRP A 127 -5.95 5.12 4.17
CA TRP A 127 -4.68 4.89 3.49
C TRP A 127 -4.12 6.22 2.99
N HIS A 128 -2.84 6.47 3.25
CA HIS A 128 -2.16 7.63 2.69
C HIS A 128 -2.00 7.47 1.18
N CYS A 129 -1.66 6.25 0.74
CA CYS A 129 -1.53 5.91 -0.65
C CYS A 129 -2.13 4.54 -0.95
N ILE A 130 -2.79 4.41 -2.11
CA ILE A 130 -3.25 3.14 -2.68
C ILE A 130 -2.51 2.94 -4.00
N ILE A 131 -1.86 1.79 -4.15
CA ILE A 131 -1.15 1.37 -5.36
C ILE A 131 -1.86 0.16 -5.93
N LEU A 132 -2.37 0.29 -7.15
CA LEU A 132 -2.95 -0.80 -7.92
C LEU A 132 -1.92 -1.26 -8.95
N ASP A 133 -1.34 -2.43 -8.73
CA ASP A 133 -0.37 -3.03 -9.64
C ASP A 133 -1.07 -3.97 -10.63
N GLU A 134 -0.58 -3.98 -11.87
CA GLU A 134 -1.14 -4.77 -12.99
C GLU A 134 -2.68 -4.72 -13.09
N ALA A 135 -3.26 -3.54 -12.85
CA ALA A 135 -4.70 -3.30 -12.99
C ALA A 135 -5.05 -3.32 -14.49
N GLN A 136 -5.79 -4.35 -14.91
CA GLN A 136 -6.31 -4.55 -16.28
C GLN A 136 -7.82 -4.37 -16.29
#